data_AF-A0A370QMB4-F1
#
_entry.id   AF-A0A370QMB4-F1
#
_cell.length_a   1.000
_cell.length_b   1.000
_cell.length_c   1.000
_cell.angle_alpha   90.00
_cell.angle_beta   90.00
_cell.angle_gamma   90.00
#
_symmetry.space_group_name_H-M   'P 1'
#
loop_
_entity.id
_entity.type
_entity.pdbx_description
1 polymer ?
#
loop_
_entity_poly.entity_id
_entity_poly.type
_entity_poly.pdbx_seq_one_letter_code
_entity_poly.pdbx_strand_id
1 'polypeptide(L)'
;MRGNDVSALFNKLKDAYELKLDELKKDGKISTKKYQEDVQRFCEEREKEYDGVEYFLAESTQLLKSESASVWVDAVLQGRFDKYLYISLCYYHLAFLVSGRERIIDACNYIQDAMYFYGKWHGSREHKEWAENEEKKEKDRLDNAKESMNEKYVPIKVEIIRLLHSKMPLDKWASVPKAIEGIRRELVLFLENEPQNKASNLDCNNLERTIKGWVKKDSILEFAFSEAVLKKIKRP
;
A
#
# COMPACT_ATOMS: atom_id res chain seq x y z
N MET A 1 -42.69 -2.93 23.71
CA MET A 1 -41.79 -3.76 24.52
C MET A 1 -41.95 -3.36 25.98
N ARG A 2 -41.94 -4.30 26.92
CA ARG A 2 -41.97 -3.97 28.36
C ARG A 2 -40.60 -3.43 28.78
N GLY A 3 -40.51 -2.63 29.83
CA GLY A 3 -39.24 -2.02 30.29
C GLY A 3 -38.09 -3.04 30.47
N ASN A 4 -38.39 -4.24 30.97
CA ASN A 4 -37.41 -5.32 31.14
C ASN A 4 -36.85 -5.86 29.81
N ASP A 5 -37.65 -5.85 28.73
CA ASP A 5 -37.21 -6.35 27.42
C ASP A 5 -36.22 -5.39 26.76
N VAL A 6 -36.39 -4.08 26.99
CA VAL A 6 -35.54 -3.02 26.39
C VAL A 6 -34.18 -2.97 27.09
N SER A 7 -34.13 -3.14 28.42
CA SER A 7 -32.86 -3.23 29.15
C SER A 7 -32.04 -4.47 28.79
N ALA A 8 -32.71 -5.61 28.58
CA ALA A 8 -32.04 -6.82 28.10
C ALA A 8 -31.45 -6.62 26.70
N LEU A 9 -32.18 -5.93 25.81
CA LEU A 9 -31.68 -5.58 24.47
C LEU A 9 -30.45 -4.67 24.54
N PHE A 10 -30.49 -3.62 25.37
CA PHE A 10 -29.37 -2.71 25.56
C PHE A 10 -28.10 -3.46 25.99
N ASN A 11 -28.19 -4.32 27.02
CA ASN A 11 -27.05 -5.09 27.50
C ASN A 11 -26.47 -5.99 26.39
N LYS A 12 -27.34 -6.67 25.63
CA LYS A 12 -26.89 -7.50 24.50
C LYS A 12 -26.15 -6.69 23.43
N LEU A 13 -26.63 -5.50 23.11
CA LEU A 13 -25.99 -4.61 22.15
C LEU A 13 -24.65 -4.09 22.71
N LYS A 14 -24.62 -3.70 23.98
CA LYS A 14 -23.41 -3.26 24.67
C LYS A 14 -22.32 -4.34 24.65
N ASP A 15 -22.65 -5.55 25.08
CA ASP A 15 -21.70 -6.67 25.13
C ASP A 15 -21.14 -6.99 23.74
N ALA A 16 -21.98 -6.95 22.70
CA ALA A 16 -21.56 -7.17 21.33
C ALA A 16 -20.62 -6.07 20.80
N TYR A 17 -20.82 -4.82 21.22
CA TYR A 17 -19.93 -3.72 20.85
C TYR A 17 -18.59 -3.78 21.61
N GLU A 18 -18.62 -4.09 22.91
CA GLU A 18 -17.43 -4.26 23.73
C GLU A 18 -16.54 -5.41 23.23
N LEU A 19 -17.14 -6.53 22.81
CA LEU A 19 -16.40 -7.63 22.19
C LEU A 19 -15.59 -7.16 20.96
N LYS A 20 -16.20 -6.35 20.10
CA LYS A 20 -15.52 -5.77 18.91
C LYS A 20 -14.37 -4.85 19.31
N LEU A 21 -14.54 -4.04 20.36
CA LEU A 21 -13.46 -3.18 20.87
C LEU A 21 -12.31 -4.00 21.47
N ASP A 22 -12.62 -5.12 22.13
CA ASP A 22 -11.60 -5.99 22.71
C ASP A 22 -10.82 -6.77 21.64
N GLU A 23 -11.49 -7.20 20.57
CA GLU A 23 -10.83 -7.72 19.37
C GLU A 23 -9.86 -6.69 18.77
N LEU A 24 -10.29 -5.43 18.69
CA LEU A 24 -9.44 -4.34 18.20
C LEU A 24 -8.22 -4.08 19.10
N LYS A 25 -8.39 -4.12 20.43
CA LYS A 25 -7.27 -3.97 21.38
C LYS A 25 -6.24 -5.09 21.22
N LYS A 26 -6.69 -6.34 20.96
CA LYS A 26 -5.81 -7.50 20.74
C LYS A 26 -5.02 -7.38 19.43
N ASP A 27 -5.60 -6.78 18.40
CA ASP A 27 -4.92 -6.50 17.12
C ASP A 27 -3.76 -5.50 17.30
N GLY A 28 -3.78 -4.67 18.34
CA GLY A 28 -2.67 -3.79 18.74
C GLY A 28 -2.36 -2.63 17.79
N LYS A 29 -2.98 -2.61 16.61
CA LYS A 29 -2.79 -1.58 15.56
C LYS A 29 -3.38 -0.22 15.92
N ILE A 30 -4.35 -0.16 16.84
CA ILE A 30 -5.06 1.08 17.19
C ILE A 30 -5.14 1.27 18.70
N SER A 31 -4.65 2.41 19.17
CA SER A 31 -4.77 2.83 20.56
C SER A 31 -6.16 3.44 20.79
N THR A 32 -7.07 2.65 21.37
CA THR A 32 -8.40 3.13 21.82
C THR A 32 -8.31 4.13 22.97
N LYS A 33 -7.18 4.17 23.69
CA LYS A 33 -6.95 5.05 24.83
C LYS A 33 -7.07 6.53 24.49
N LYS A 34 -6.47 6.96 23.37
CA LYS A 34 -6.54 8.37 22.93
C LYS A 34 -7.98 8.75 22.57
N TYR A 35 -8.70 7.86 21.89
CA TYR A 35 -10.10 8.08 21.55
C TYR A 35 -10.98 8.15 22.80
N GLN A 36 -10.74 7.29 23.79
CA GLN A 36 -11.47 7.35 25.07
C GLN A 36 -11.20 8.66 25.81
N GLU A 37 -9.94 9.13 25.85
CA GLU A 37 -9.56 10.41 26.46
C GLU A 37 -10.21 11.61 25.73
N ASP A 38 -10.23 11.58 24.39
CA ASP A 38 -10.82 12.63 23.56
C ASP A 38 -12.35 12.68 23.71
N VAL A 39 -13.02 11.51 23.72
CA VAL A 39 -14.47 11.42 23.90
C VAL A 39 -14.88 11.80 25.32
N GLN A 40 -14.13 11.38 26.32
CA GLN A 40 -14.41 11.73 27.71
C GLN A 40 -14.26 13.24 27.92
N ARG A 41 -13.21 13.85 27.38
CA ARG A 41 -13.03 15.31 27.39
C ARG A 41 -14.17 16.03 26.66
N PHE A 42 -14.55 15.55 25.48
CA PHE A 42 -15.67 16.11 24.71
C PHE A 42 -16.98 16.11 25.54
N CYS A 43 -17.30 15.00 26.19
CA CYS A 43 -18.49 14.91 27.05
C CYS A 43 -18.40 15.85 28.27
N GLU A 44 -17.26 15.90 28.95
CA GLU A 44 -17.06 16.70 30.17
C GLU A 44 -17.05 18.22 29.91
N GLU A 45 -16.45 18.65 28.79
CA GLU A 45 -16.41 20.08 28.40
C GLU A 45 -17.79 20.56 27.95
N ARG A 46 -18.50 19.74 27.15
CA ARG A 46 -19.78 20.13 26.57
C ARG A 46 -20.94 20.03 27.56
N GLU A 47 -20.93 19.07 28.48
CA GLU A 47 -21.91 19.02 29.57
C GLU A 47 -21.83 20.25 30.48
N LYS A 48 -20.66 20.88 30.62
CA LYS A 48 -20.48 22.14 31.36
C LYS A 48 -20.87 23.37 30.56
N GLU A 49 -20.68 23.34 29.25
CA GLU A 49 -20.95 24.47 28.34
C GLU A 49 -22.46 24.64 28.06
N TYR A 50 -23.21 23.56 28.19
CA TYR A 50 -24.65 23.53 27.91
C TYR A 50 -25.46 23.41 29.20
N ASP A 51 -26.44 24.31 29.39
CA ASP A 51 -27.32 24.37 30.57
C ASP A 51 -28.34 23.22 30.58
N GLY A 52 -27.86 21.98 30.59
CA GLY A 52 -28.66 20.78 30.72
C GLY A 52 -28.31 19.66 29.73
N VAL A 53 -28.54 18.43 30.20
CA VAL A 53 -28.31 17.19 29.46
C VAL A 53 -29.02 17.14 28.11
N GLU A 54 -30.24 17.68 28.01
CA GLU A 54 -31.01 17.61 26.77
C GLU A 54 -30.36 18.41 25.64
N TYR A 55 -29.85 19.60 25.96
CA TYR A 55 -29.17 20.45 24.97
C TYR A 55 -27.83 19.83 24.57
N PHE A 56 -27.07 19.30 25.54
CA PHE A 56 -25.85 18.54 25.27
C PHE A 56 -26.07 17.35 24.31
N LEU A 57 -27.11 16.55 24.56
CA LEU A 57 -27.42 15.38 23.73
C LEU A 57 -27.84 15.79 22.31
N ALA A 58 -28.67 16.83 22.18
CA ALA A 58 -29.14 17.32 20.89
C ALA A 58 -27.99 17.88 20.04
N GLU A 59 -27.17 18.77 20.60
CA GLU A 59 -26.03 19.39 19.91
C GLU A 59 -24.97 18.35 19.56
N SER A 60 -24.64 17.44 20.49
CA SER A 60 -23.65 16.38 20.22
C SER A 60 -24.12 15.46 19.09
N THR A 61 -25.40 15.08 19.09
CA THR A 61 -25.97 14.24 18.01
C THR A 61 -25.96 14.97 16.67
N GLN A 62 -26.31 16.26 16.66
CA GLN A 62 -26.29 17.06 15.44
C GLN A 62 -24.87 17.23 14.89
N LEU A 63 -23.89 17.50 15.77
CA LEU A 63 -22.49 17.60 15.42
C LEU A 63 -21.98 16.29 14.80
N LEU A 64 -22.19 15.15 15.47
CA LEU A 64 -21.75 13.84 14.96
C LEU A 64 -22.38 13.51 13.61
N LYS A 65 -23.67 13.84 13.40
CA LYS A 65 -24.32 13.71 12.10
C LYS A 65 -23.68 14.59 11.03
N SER A 66 -23.40 15.86 11.33
CA SER A 66 -22.71 16.77 10.41
C SER A 66 -21.31 16.27 10.06
N GLU A 67 -20.54 15.85 11.07
CA GLU A 67 -19.21 15.30 10.87
C GLU A 67 -19.25 14.04 10.01
N SER A 68 -20.21 13.14 10.24
CA SER A 68 -20.34 11.90 9.47
C SER A 68 -20.49 12.12 7.96
N ALA A 69 -21.19 13.19 7.56
CA ALA A 69 -21.33 13.55 6.15
C ALA A 69 -19.97 13.94 5.53
N SER A 70 -19.12 14.65 6.29
CA SER A 70 -17.76 15.00 5.85
C SER A 70 -16.81 13.78 5.83
N VAL A 71 -16.96 12.85 6.79
CA VAL A 71 -16.11 11.64 6.87
C VAL A 71 -16.29 10.75 5.65
N TRP A 72 -17.50 10.69 5.09
CA TRP A 72 -17.73 9.92 3.88
C TRP A 72 -16.83 10.36 2.71
N VAL A 73 -16.67 11.67 2.53
CA VAL A 73 -15.80 12.24 1.49
C VAL A 73 -14.33 11.90 1.76
N ASP A 74 -13.86 12.11 2.99
CA ASP A 74 -12.46 11.82 3.37
C ASP A 74 -12.13 10.33 3.31
N ALA A 75 -13.07 9.45 3.68
CA ALA A 75 -12.86 8.01 3.63
C ALA A 75 -12.82 7.47 2.20
N VAL A 76 -13.75 7.91 1.33
CA VAL A 76 -13.84 7.43 -0.06
C VAL A 76 -12.71 7.98 -0.91
N LEU A 77 -12.39 9.27 -0.78
CA LEU A 77 -11.44 9.92 -1.70
C LEU A 77 -9.99 9.87 -1.20
N GLN A 78 -9.77 9.80 0.12
CA GLN A 78 -8.44 9.97 0.70
C GLN A 78 -8.01 8.78 1.57
N GLY A 79 -8.86 7.75 1.69
CA GLY A 79 -8.57 6.57 2.52
C GLY A 79 -8.42 6.89 4.02
N ARG A 80 -8.96 8.04 4.47
CA ARG A 80 -8.91 8.49 5.87
C ARG A 80 -10.21 8.09 6.58
N PHE A 81 -10.30 6.83 7.01
CA PHE A 81 -11.50 6.27 7.63
C PHE A 81 -11.48 6.26 9.16
N ASP A 82 -10.37 6.65 9.81
CA ASP A 82 -10.22 6.63 11.27
C ASP A 82 -11.28 7.46 12.01
N LYS A 83 -11.79 8.51 11.37
CA LYS A 83 -12.85 9.35 11.95
C LYS A 83 -14.18 8.60 12.13
N TYR A 84 -14.42 7.51 11.38
CA TYR A 84 -15.57 6.62 11.66
C TYR A 84 -15.43 5.89 12.99
N LEU A 85 -14.21 5.50 13.38
CA LEU A 85 -13.98 4.88 14.69
C LEU A 85 -14.17 5.89 15.82
N TYR A 86 -13.69 7.13 15.63
CA TYR A 86 -13.95 8.22 16.58
C TYR A 86 -15.46 8.44 16.80
N ILE A 87 -16.23 8.64 15.71
CA ILE A 87 -17.68 8.86 15.77
C ILE A 87 -18.38 7.67 16.44
N SER A 88 -17.97 6.44 16.11
CA SER A 88 -18.48 5.22 16.73
C SER A 88 -18.31 5.24 18.25
N LEU A 89 -17.12 5.62 18.74
CA LEU A 89 -16.83 5.70 20.16
C LEU A 89 -17.61 6.84 20.83
N CYS A 90 -17.76 8.01 20.20
CA CYS A 90 -18.62 9.08 20.69
C CYS A 90 -20.05 8.58 20.98
N TYR A 91 -20.65 7.87 20.02
CA TYR A 91 -21.99 7.32 20.18
C TYR A 91 -22.07 6.26 21.29
N TYR A 92 -21.05 5.40 21.42
CA TYR A 92 -20.99 4.44 22.52
C TYR A 92 -20.93 5.12 23.90
N HIS A 93 -20.18 6.22 24.03
CA HIS A 93 -20.14 6.99 25.27
C HIS A 93 -21.47 7.70 25.56
N LEU A 94 -22.14 8.28 24.54
CA LEU A 94 -23.47 8.85 24.68
C LEU A 94 -24.49 7.80 25.14
N ALA A 95 -24.43 6.59 24.60
CA ALA A 95 -25.26 5.46 25.03
C ALA A 95 -25.09 5.15 26.52
N PHE A 96 -23.84 5.08 27.00
CA PHE A 96 -23.56 4.82 28.42
C PHE A 96 -24.13 5.93 29.30
N LEU A 97 -23.91 7.19 28.92
CA LEU A 97 -24.36 8.37 29.63
C LEU A 97 -25.90 8.44 29.75
N VAL A 98 -26.65 8.14 28.69
CA VAL A 98 -28.12 8.12 28.77
C VAL A 98 -28.67 6.86 29.46
N SER A 99 -27.96 5.74 29.39
CA SER A 99 -28.35 4.52 30.13
C SER A 99 -28.29 4.72 31.64
N GLY A 100 -27.28 5.45 32.14
CA GLY A 100 -27.14 5.80 33.55
C GLY A 100 -28.23 6.75 34.06
N ARG A 101 -29.04 7.31 33.15
CA ARG A 101 -30.20 8.17 33.44
C ARG A 101 -31.54 7.47 33.14
N GLU A 102 -31.53 6.14 33.08
CA GLU A 102 -32.72 5.29 32.84
C GLU A 102 -33.38 5.50 31.45
N ARG A 103 -32.72 6.23 30.54
CA ARG A 103 -33.19 6.46 29.15
C ARG A 103 -32.72 5.33 28.22
N ILE A 104 -33.18 4.11 28.51
CA ILE A 104 -32.67 2.90 27.85
C ILE A 104 -32.98 2.87 26.34
N ILE A 105 -34.11 3.45 25.90
CA ILE A 105 -34.45 3.52 24.48
C ILE A 105 -33.42 4.37 23.71
N ASP A 106 -33.07 5.53 24.25
CA ASP A 106 -32.05 6.40 23.66
C ASP A 106 -30.67 5.73 23.69
N ALA A 107 -30.38 5.00 24.76
CA ALA A 107 -29.16 4.21 24.88
C ALA A 107 -29.04 3.17 23.76
N CYS A 108 -30.13 2.45 23.47
CA CYS A 108 -30.20 1.51 22.35
C CYS A 108 -29.95 2.18 21.00
N ASN A 109 -30.56 3.35 20.75
CA ASN A 109 -30.36 4.10 19.51
C ASN A 109 -28.89 4.49 19.33
N TYR A 110 -28.27 5.02 20.38
CA TYR A 110 -26.86 5.40 20.32
C TYR A 110 -25.91 4.20 20.16
N ILE A 111 -26.18 3.03 20.76
CA ILE A 111 -25.36 1.83 20.47
C ILE A 111 -25.53 1.38 19.03
N GLN A 112 -26.73 1.46 18.46
CA GLN A 112 -26.93 1.12 17.05
C GLN A 112 -26.12 2.04 16.12
N ASP A 113 -26.10 3.35 16.41
CA ASP A 113 -25.26 4.31 15.68
C ASP A 113 -23.76 3.99 15.86
N ALA A 114 -23.34 3.66 17.10
CA ALA A 114 -21.97 3.24 17.38
C ALA A 114 -21.58 2.02 16.53
N MET A 115 -22.41 0.99 16.50
CA MET A 115 -22.18 -0.21 15.68
C MET A 115 -22.15 0.08 14.19
N TYR A 116 -23.03 0.96 13.70
CA TYR A 116 -23.06 1.37 12.30
C TYR A 116 -21.73 1.97 11.86
N PHE A 117 -21.22 2.95 12.61
CA PHE A 117 -19.97 3.62 12.29
C PHE A 117 -18.74 2.72 12.49
N TYR A 118 -18.78 1.81 13.46
CA TYR A 118 -17.74 0.77 13.59
C TYR A 118 -17.71 -0.12 12.35
N GLY A 119 -18.87 -0.56 11.86
CA GLY A 119 -18.96 -1.37 10.65
C GLY A 119 -18.39 -0.66 9.41
N LYS A 120 -18.68 0.64 9.27
CA LYS A 120 -18.09 1.48 8.20
C LYS A 120 -16.57 1.53 8.30
N TRP A 121 -16.04 1.82 9.50
CA TRP A 121 -14.61 1.84 9.76
C TRP A 121 -13.95 0.50 9.42
N HIS A 122 -14.52 -0.61 9.90
CA HIS A 122 -13.98 -1.95 9.70
C HIS A 122 -13.92 -2.33 8.21
N GLY A 123 -15.02 -2.13 7.48
CA GLY A 123 -15.07 -2.44 6.05
C GLY A 123 -14.12 -1.58 5.22
N SER A 124 -13.97 -0.29 5.56
CA SER A 124 -12.98 0.58 4.91
C SER A 124 -11.54 0.11 5.15
N ARG A 125 -11.23 -0.36 6.36
CA ARG A 125 -9.92 -0.93 6.69
C ARG A 125 -9.62 -2.18 5.88
N GLU A 126 -10.54 -3.14 5.84
CA GLU A 126 -10.36 -4.39 5.08
C GLU A 126 -10.16 -4.11 3.59
N HIS A 127 -10.91 -3.16 3.04
CA HIS A 127 -10.75 -2.76 1.65
C HIS A 127 -9.37 -2.15 1.37
N LYS A 128 -8.87 -1.30 2.28
CA LYS A 128 -7.52 -0.73 2.16
C LYS A 128 -6.44 -1.81 2.21
N GLU A 129 -6.52 -2.73 3.17
CA GLU A 129 -5.57 -3.85 3.28
C GLU A 129 -5.61 -4.75 2.02
N TRP A 130 -6.79 -4.97 1.45
CA TRP A 130 -6.93 -5.68 0.18
C TRP A 130 -6.27 -4.93 -0.98
N ALA A 131 -6.52 -3.63 -1.13
CA ALA A 131 -5.96 -2.81 -2.20
C ALA A 131 -4.43 -2.75 -2.14
N GLU A 132 -3.85 -2.57 -0.94
CA GLU A 132 -2.40 -2.59 -0.72
C GLU A 132 -1.78 -3.95 -1.11
N ASN A 133 -2.47 -5.05 -0.79
CA ASN A 133 -2.02 -6.39 -1.18
C ASN A 133 -2.07 -6.62 -2.69
N GLU A 134 -3.10 -6.13 -3.39
CA GLU A 134 -3.18 -6.23 -4.85
C GLU A 134 -2.11 -5.40 -5.54
N GLU A 135 -1.85 -4.18 -5.06
CA GLU A 135 -0.77 -3.34 -5.58
C GLU A 135 0.61 -4.01 -5.38
N LYS A 136 0.82 -4.62 -4.20
CA LYS A 136 2.04 -5.39 -3.93
C LYS A 136 2.18 -6.58 -4.89
N LYS A 137 1.12 -7.37 -5.11
CA LYS A 137 1.15 -8.49 -6.05
C LYS A 137 1.47 -8.04 -7.47
N GLU A 138 0.91 -6.92 -7.92
CA GLU A 138 1.19 -6.41 -9.26
C GLU A 138 2.64 -5.94 -9.37
N LYS A 139 3.17 -5.27 -8.35
CA LYS A 139 4.58 -4.89 -8.28
C LYS A 139 5.49 -6.12 -8.31
N ASP A 140 5.19 -7.14 -7.50
CA ASP A 140 5.94 -8.40 -7.47
C ASP A 140 5.87 -9.10 -8.84
N ARG A 141 4.73 -9.07 -9.52
CA ARG A 141 4.57 -9.61 -10.88
C ARG A 141 5.45 -8.87 -11.89
N LEU A 142 5.49 -7.54 -11.82
CA LEU A 142 6.33 -6.70 -12.69
C LEU A 142 7.82 -6.92 -12.43
N ASP A 143 8.21 -7.06 -11.17
CA ASP A 143 9.61 -7.28 -10.80
C ASP A 143 10.07 -8.70 -11.18
N ASN A 144 9.24 -9.73 -10.96
CA ASN A 144 9.49 -11.09 -11.44
C ASN A 144 9.60 -11.14 -12.99
N ALA A 145 8.77 -10.37 -13.71
CA ALA A 145 8.87 -10.27 -15.16
C ALA A 145 10.20 -9.63 -15.61
N LYS A 146 10.69 -8.61 -14.89
CA LYS A 146 12.00 -7.99 -15.16
C LYS A 146 13.15 -8.95 -14.87
N GLU A 147 13.09 -9.70 -13.77
CA GLU A 147 14.10 -10.70 -13.42
C GLU A 147 14.16 -11.83 -14.44
N SER A 148 13.00 -12.37 -14.84
CA SER A 148 12.92 -13.38 -15.91
C SER A 148 13.50 -12.87 -17.24
N MET A 149 13.24 -11.61 -17.60
CA MET A 149 13.85 -11.00 -18.79
C MET A 149 15.37 -10.86 -18.64
N ASN A 150 15.88 -10.50 -17.47
CA ASN A 150 17.32 -10.44 -17.22
C ASN A 150 17.99 -11.81 -17.35
N GLU A 151 17.38 -12.87 -16.81
CA GLU A 151 17.86 -14.25 -16.94
C GLU A 151 17.87 -14.71 -18.41
N LYS A 152 16.83 -14.37 -19.17
CA LYS A 152 16.72 -14.67 -20.61
C LYS A 152 17.90 -14.12 -21.42
N TYR A 153 18.46 -12.98 -21.01
CA TYR A 153 19.58 -12.35 -21.69
C TYR A 153 20.95 -12.80 -21.21
N VAL A 154 21.06 -13.60 -20.13
CA VAL A 154 22.35 -14.08 -19.61
C VAL A 154 23.18 -14.79 -20.69
N PRO A 155 22.65 -15.74 -21.49
CA PRO A 155 23.43 -16.40 -22.53
C PRO A 155 24.01 -15.41 -23.57
N ILE A 156 23.24 -14.38 -23.91
CA ILE A 156 23.65 -13.35 -24.87
C ILE A 156 24.76 -12.47 -24.28
N LYS A 157 24.65 -12.09 -23.00
CA LYS A 157 25.70 -11.32 -22.31
C LYS A 157 27.00 -12.11 -22.21
N VAL A 158 26.92 -13.40 -21.89
CA VAL A 158 28.07 -14.31 -21.88
C VAL A 158 28.70 -14.41 -23.28
N GLU A 159 27.87 -14.53 -24.32
CA GLU A 159 28.35 -14.58 -25.70
C GLU A 159 29.02 -13.28 -26.12
N ILE A 160 28.49 -12.12 -25.73
CA ILE A 160 29.13 -10.81 -25.96
C ILE A 160 30.53 -10.80 -25.34
N ILE A 161 30.69 -11.25 -24.09
CA ILE A 161 32.00 -11.31 -23.42
C ILE A 161 32.94 -12.25 -24.17
N ARG A 162 32.46 -13.44 -24.55
CA ARG A 162 33.23 -14.43 -25.32
C ARG A 162 33.72 -13.85 -26.65
N LEU A 163 32.85 -13.17 -27.39
CA LEU A 163 33.16 -12.53 -28.67
C LEU A 163 34.15 -11.37 -28.50
N LEU A 164 33.95 -10.53 -27.48
CA LEU A 164 34.88 -9.45 -27.16
C LEU A 164 36.29 -10.00 -26.93
N HIS A 165 36.44 -11.06 -26.14
CA HIS A 165 37.75 -11.69 -25.89
C HIS A 165 38.32 -12.37 -27.13
N SER A 166 37.49 -13.10 -27.89
CA SER A 166 37.94 -13.89 -29.05
C SER A 166 38.29 -13.04 -30.27
N LYS A 167 37.69 -11.86 -30.42
CA LYS A 167 37.82 -11.00 -31.61
C LYS A 167 38.60 -9.72 -31.33
N MET A 168 39.09 -9.53 -30.11
CA MET A 168 39.85 -8.35 -29.73
C MET A 168 41.08 -8.20 -30.64
N PRO A 169 41.21 -7.08 -31.36
CA PRO A 169 42.43 -6.81 -32.12
C PRO A 169 43.59 -6.50 -31.16
N LEU A 170 44.82 -6.68 -31.62
CA LEU A 170 46.03 -6.42 -30.83
C LEU A 170 46.03 -4.99 -30.24
N ASP A 171 45.62 -4.00 -31.03
CA ASP A 171 45.55 -2.60 -30.61
C ASP A 171 44.24 -2.21 -29.90
N LYS A 172 43.40 -3.21 -29.55
CA LYS A 172 42.06 -3.03 -28.96
C LYS A 172 41.12 -2.19 -29.86
N TRP A 173 39.84 -2.10 -29.51
CA TRP A 173 38.92 -1.25 -30.25
C TRP A 173 39.01 0.21 -29.79
N ALA A 174 38.81 1.15 -30.71
CA ALA A 174 38.89 2.58 -30.40
C ALA A 174 37.76 3.09 -29.48
N SER A 175 36.62 2.40 -29.45
CA SER A 175 35.46 2.78 -28.63
C SER A 175 34.48 1.62 -28.47
N VAL A 176 33.57 1.72 -27.50
CA VAL A 176 32.47 0.75 -27.29
C VAL A 176 31.63 0.53 -28.56
N PRO A 177 31.17 1.56 -29.30
CA PRO A 177 30.47 1.34 -30.57
C PRO A 177 31.27 0.52 -31.59
N LYS A 178 32.59 0.74 -31.67
CA LYS A 178 33.47 -0.01 -32.59
C LYS A 178 33.66 -1.46 -32.15
N ALA A 179 33.72 -1.71 -30.85
CA ALA A 179 33.74 -3.07 -30.31
C ALA A 179 32.43 -3.81 -30.59
N ILE A 180 31.29 -3.16 -30.39
CA ILE A 180 29.96 -3.72 -30.71
C ILE A 180 29.86 -4.05 -32.20
N GLU A 181 30.25 -3.13 -33.08
CA GLU A 181 30.25 -3.37 -34.52
C GLU A 181 31.18 -4.53 -34.91
N GLY A 182 32.34 -4.63 -34.26
CA GLY A 182 33.31 -5.70 -34.50
C GLY A 182 32.83 -7.11 -34.14
N ILE A 183 31.87 -7.24 -33.22
CA ILE A 183 31.27 -8.53 -32.81
C ILE A 183 29.87 -8.75 -33.39
N ARG A 184 29.31 -7.76 -34.09
CA ARG A 184 27.89 -7.71 -34.45
C ARG A 184 27.46 -8.90 -35.30
N ARG A 185 28.26 -9.27 -36.30
CA ARG A 185 27.91 -10.34 -37.23
C ARG A 185 27.78 -11.68 -36.52
N GLU A 186 28.77 -12.04 -35.71
CA GLU A 186 28.77 -13.27 -34.92
C GLU A 186 27.67 -13.28 -33.86
N LEU A 187 27.39 -12.12 -33.25
CA LEU A 187 26.30 -12.00 -32.29
C LEU A 187 24.92 -12.19 -32.95
N VAL A 188 24.71 -11.67 -34.15
CA VAL A 188 23.47 -11.92 -34.93
C VAL A 188 23.34 -13.41 -35.26
N LEU A 189 24.42 -14.05 -35.72
CA LEU A 189 24.41 -15.50 -35.97
C LEU A 189 24.10 -16.30 -34.71
N PHE A 190 24.59 -15.89 -33.54
CA PHE A 190 24.24 -16.54 -32.28
C PHE A 190 22.74 -16.42 -31.98
N LEU A 191 22.15 -15.23 -32.16
CA LEU A 191 20.73 -14.97 -31.94
C LEU A 191 19.83 -15.75 -32.91
N GLU A 192 20.21 -15.84 -34.19
CA GLU A 192 19.49 -16.60 -35.21
C GLU A 192 19.47 -18.12 -34.93
N ASN A 193 20.45 -18.62 -34.19
CA ASN A 193 20.58 -20.02 -33.81
C ASN A 193 20.03 -20.33 -32.40
N GLU A 194 19.34 -19.39 -31.74
CA GLU A 194 18.74 -19.66 -30.44
C GLU A 194 17.65 -20.76 -30.54
N PRO A 195 17.59 -21.70 -29.58
CA PRO A 195 16.51 -22.68 -29.51
C PRO A 195 15.15 -21.97 -29.45
N GLN A 196 14.17 -22.42 -30.23
CA GLN A 196 12.83 -21.80 -30.30
C GLN A 196 12.13 -21.68 -28.93
N ASN A 197 12.43 -22.59 -27.99
CA ASN A 197 11.90 -22.57 -26.63
C ASN A 197 12.66 -21.65 -25.65
N LYS A 198 13.76 -21.04 -26.09
CA LYS A 198 14.61 -20.11 -25.30
C LYS A 198 14.95 -18.81 -26.04
N ALA A 199 14.38 -18.60 -27.23
CA ALA A 199 14.67 -17.45 -28.08
C ALA A 199 14.47 -16.14 -27.32
N SER A 200 15.51 -15.31 -27.27
CA SER A 200 15.55 -14.04 -26.54
C SER A 200 14.56 -13.00 -27.10
N ASN A 201 14.14 -13.16 -28.35
CA ASN A 201 13.35 -12.19 -29.13
C ASN A 201 14.01 -10.81 -29.17
N LEU A 202 15.34 -10.76 -29.11
CA LEU A 202 16.09 -9.52 -29.17
C LEU A 202 16.07 -8.96 -30.59
N ASP A 203 15.76 -7.66 -30.73
CA ASP A 203 15.76 -7.00 -32.03
C ASP A 203 17.20 -6.76 -32.51
N CYS A 204 17.63 -7.50 -33.54
CA CYS A 204 18.94 -7.39 -34.17
C CYS A 204 19.23 -5.99 -34.73
N ASN A 205 18.21 -5.21 -35.09
CA ASN A 205 18.39 -3.84 -35.60
C ASN A 205 18.79 -2.86 -34.50
N ASN A 206 18.45 -3.18 -33.24
CA ASN A 206 18.64 -2.29 -32.09
C ASN A 206 19.75 -2.76 -31.14
N LEU A 207 20.56 -3.74 -31.56
CA LEU A 207 21.63 -4.35 -30.77
C LEU A 207 22.56 -3.32 -30.12
N GLU A 208 23.01 -2.33 -30.89
CA GLU A 208 23.95 -1.33 -30.38
C GLU A 208 23.37 -0.54 -29.21
N ARG A 209 22.12 -0.09 -29.32
CA ARG A 209 21.43 0.64 -28.25
C ARG A 209 21.22 -0.25 -27.04
N THR A 210 20.76 -1.48 -27.26
CA THR A 210 20.49 -2.45 -26.19
C THR A 210 21.75 -2.80 -25.40
N ILE A 211 22.85 -3.12 -26.09
CA ILE A 211 24.13 -3.45 -25.46
C ILE A 211 24.70 -2.25 -24.71
N LYS A 212 24.66 -1.04 -25.28
CA LYS A 212 25.02 0.19 -24.55
C LYS A 212 24.18 0.39 -23.29
N GLY A 213 22.89 0.04 -23.34
CA GLY A 213 22.00 0.07 -22.19
C GLY A 213 22.42 -0.92 -21.09
N TRP A 214 22.83 -2.13 -21.48
CA TRP A 214 23.31 -3.15 -20.54
C TRP A 214 24.67 -2.80 -19.93
N VAL A 215 25.62 -2.32 -20.73
CA VAL A 215 26.96 -1.92 -20.26
C VAL A 215 26.89 -0.88 -19.13
N LYS A 216 25.89 0.00 -19.13
CA LYS A 216 25.69 0.99 -18.06
C LYS A 216 25.16 0.42 -16.74
N LYS A 217 24.60 -0.80 -16.77
CA LYS A 217 23.88 -1.41 -15.64
C LYS A 217 24.51 -2.71 -15.15
N ASP A 218 25.34 -3.33 -15.98
CA ASP A 218 25.95 -4.64 -15.74
C ASP A 218 27.47 -4.49 -15.63
N SER A 219 27.98 -4.60 -14.42
CA SER A 219 29.39 -4.36 -14.10
C SER A 219 30.34 -5.35 -14.78
N ILE A 220 29.86 -6.57 -15.09
CA ILE A 220 30.67 -7.59 -15.77
C ILE A 220 30.83 -7.21 -17.24
N LEU A 221 29.74 -6.79 -17.90
CA LEU A 221 29.82 -6.26 -19.26
C LEU A 221 30.65 -4.98 -19.32
N GLU A 222 30.46 -4.06 -18.36
CA GLU A 222 31.29 -2.85 -18.26
C GLU A 222 32.78 -3.19 -18.22
N PHE A 223 33.16 -4.13 -17.35
CA PHE A 223 34.54 -4.59 -17.23
C PHE A 223 35.07 -5.18 -18.55
N ALA A 224 34.32 -6.11 -19.16
CA ALA A 224 34.72 -6.74 -20.42
C ALA A 224 34.92 -5.72 -21.56
N PHE A 225 34.01 -4.74 -21.68
CA PHE A 225 34.18 -3.67 -22.67
C PHE A 225 35.36 -2.74 -22.33
N SER A 226 35.64 -2.49 -21.04
CA SER A 226 36.78 -1.68 -20.62
C SER A 226 38.13 -2.33 -20.94
N GLU A 227 38.20 -3.66 -20.91
CA GLU A 227 39.37 -4.42 -21.30
C GLU A 227 39.55 -4.48 -22.82
N ALA A 228 38.43 -4.52 -23.55
CA ALA A 228 38.39 -4.62 -25.00
C ALA A 228 38.62 -3.29 -25.74
N VAL A 229 38.48 -2.15 -25.06
CA VAL A 229 38.55 -0.80 -25.65
C VAL A 229 39.78 -0.05 -25.15
N LEU A 230 40.36 0.80 -26.02
CA LEU A 230 41.43 1.70 -25.64
C LEU A 230 40.99 2.61 -24.48
N LYS A 231 41.75 2.59 -23.37
CA LYS A 231 41.57 3.56 -22.30
C LYS A 231 41.83 4.95 -22.87
N LYS A 232 40.86 5.86 -22.79
CA LYS A 232 41.10 7.27 -23.08
C LYS A 232 42.20 7.75 -22.14
N ILE A 233 43.39 7.99 -22.69
CA ILE A 233 44.44 8.72 -21.99
C ILE A 233 43.87 10.12 -21.75
N LYS A 234 43.51 10.43 -20.51
CA LYS A 234 43.28 11.82 -20.11
C LYS A 234 44.62 12.53 -20.32
N ARG A 235 44.72 13.36 -21.35
CA ARG A 235 45.84 14.30 -21.46
C ARG A 235 45.73 15.27 -20.27
N PRO A 236 46.85 15.53 -19.56
CA PRO A 236 46.89 16.44 -18.42
C PRO A 236 46.43 17.85 -18.78
#